data_AF-A0A4Y4DWC0-F1
#
_entry.id   AF-A0A4Y4DWC0-F1
#
_cell.length_a   1.000
_cell.length_b   1.000
_cell.length_c   1.000
_cell.angle_alpha   90.00
_cell.angle_beta   90.00
_cell.angle_gamma   90.00
#
_symmetry.space_group_name_H-M   'P 1'
#
loop_
_entity.id
_entity.type
_entity.pdbx_description
1 polymer ?
#
loop_
_entity_poly.entity_id
_entity_poly.type
_entity_poly.pdbx_seq_one_letter_code
_entity_poly.pdbx_strand_id
1 'polypeptide(L)'
;MNRYKVMGILGILVVVIFLVVMATEIAWLRLVLAVLFCLAVPGSGWALNMRLKDAGDTLAMSVMLSIGCTVLVATAMAVSHVWSILLGYGILTLITAIGFIVALGKKQSSAQH
;
A
#
# COMPACT_ATOMS: atom_id res chain seq x y z
N MET A 1 12.97 -8.28 17.22
CA MET A 1 13.28 -7.56 15.97
C MET A 1 12.47 -6.27 15.93
N ASN A 2 13.13 -5.13 15.80
CA ASN A 2 12.49 -3.81 15.88
C ASN A 2 11.43 -3.64 14.79
N ARG A 3 10.15 -3.51 15.16
CA ARG A 3 9.01 -3.38 14.23
C ARG A 3 9.17 -2.23 13.22
N TYR A 4 9.97 -1.23 13.57
CA TYR A 4 10.36 -0.08 12.74
C TYR A 4 11.35 -0.45 11.63
N LYS A 5 12.27 -1.40 11.88
CA LYS A 5 13.10 -1.98 10.81
C LYS A 5 12.25 -2.79 9.85
N VAL A 6 11.27 -3.55 10.36
CA VAL A 6 10.35 -4.35 9.53
C VAL A 6 9.48 -3.46 8.65
N MET A 7 8.92 -2.36 9.18
CA MET A 7 8.15 -1.40 8.39
C MET A 7 9.00 -0.65 7.36
N GLY A 8 10.23 -0.25 7.72
CA GLY A 8 11.17 0.36 6.78
C GLY A 8 11.56 -0.59 5.64
N ILE A 9 11.84 -1.86 5.96
CA ILE A 9 12.12 -2.90 4.98
C ILE A 9 10.91 -3.15 4.08
N LEU A 10 9.70 -3.20 4.64
CA LEU A 10 8.47 -3.37 3.85
C LEU A 10 8.26 -2.20 2.89
N GLY A 11 8.44 -0.96 3.35
CA GLY A 11 8.31 0.23 2.51
C GLY A 11 9.35 0.27 1.39
N ILE A 12 10.60 -0.11 1.67
CA ILE A 12 11.64 -0.25 0.65
C ILE A 12 11.27 -1.36 -0.34
N LEU A 13 10.78 -2.50 0.15
CA LEU A 13 10.35 -3.63 -0.69
C LEU A 13 9.24 -3.20 -1.66
N VAL A 14 8.26 -2.44 -1.18
CA VAL A 14 7.16 -1.88 -1.98
C VAL A 14 7.68 -0.98 -3.09
N VAL A 15 8.60 -0.06 -2.77
CA VAL A 15 9.20 0.87 -3.75
C VAL A 15 10.06 0.11 -4.76
N VAL A 16 10.82 -0.89 -4.32
CA VAL A 16 11.63 -1.74 -5.20
C VAL A 16 10.73 -2.55 -6.13
N ILE A 17 9.65 -3.15 -5.63
CA ILE A 17 8.66 -3.87 -6.46
C ILE A 17 8.04 -2.92 -7.48
N PHE A 18 7.65 -1.70 -7.08
CA PHE A 18 7.13 -0.69 -7.99
C PHE A 18 8.12 -0.33 -9.10
N LEU A 19 9.39 -0.12 -8.76
CA LEU A 19 10.45 0.17 -9.74
C LEU A 19 10.71 -1.02 -10.67
N VAL A 20 10.69 -2.25 -10.15
CA VAL A 20 10.82 -3.48 -10.95
C VAL A 20 9.66 -3.62 -11.93
N VAL A 21 8.41 -3.35 -11.51
CA VAL A 21 7.23 -3.33 -12.41
C VAL A 21 7.41 -2.35 -13.55
N MET A 22 7.90 -1.14 -13.25
CA MET A 22 8.13 -0.10 -14.25
C MET A 22 9.27 -0.44 -15.21
N ALA A 23 10.29 -1.16 -14.73
CA ALA A 23 11.46 -1.56 -15.52
C ALA A 23 11.24 -2.85 -16.35
N THR A 24 10.22 -3.66 -16.05
CA THR A 24 9.99 -4.91 -16.78
C THR A 24 9.25 -4.69 -18.12
N GLU A 25 9.92 -5.05 -19.21
CA GLU A 25 9.35 -5.13 -20.58
C GLU A 25 8.42 -6.36 -20.75
N ILE A 26 8.49 -7.33 -19.84
CA ILE A 26 7.71 -8.57 -19.91
C ILE A 26 6.27 -8.32 -19.44
N ALA A 27 5.34 -8.22 -20.40
CA ALA A 27 3.94 -7.84 -20.15
C ALA A 27 3.22 -8.71 -19.08
N TRP A 28 3.42 -10.03 -19.10
CA TRP A 28 2.80 -10.96 -18.15
C TRP A 28 3.31 -10.78 -16.73
N LEU A 29 4.63 -10.61 -16.57
CA LEU A 29 5.25 -10.39 -15.28
C LEU A 29 4.79 -9.06 -14.67
N ARG A 30 4.68 -8.02 -15.52
CA ARG A 30 4.18 -6.70 -15.14
C ARG A 30 2.75 -6.78 -14.61
N LEU A 31 1.89 -7.58 -15.24
CA LEU A 31 0.49 -7.74 -14.85
C LEU A 31 0.35 -8.49 -13.52
N VAL A 32 1.15 -9.53 -13.29
CA VAL A 32 1.15 -10.27 -12.01
C VAL A 32 1.66 -9.38 -10.87
N LEU A 33 2.77 -8.67 -11.06
CA LEU A 33 3.28 -7.77 -10.01
C LEU A 33 2.34 -6.58 -9.76
N ALA A 34 1.69 -6.05 -10.82
CA ALA A 34 0.66 -5.03 -10.69
C ALA A 34 -0.48 -5.46 -9.75
N VAL A 35 -0.98 -6.68 -9.97
CA VAL A 35 -2.05 -7.27 -9.15
C VAL A 35 -1.58 -7.46 -7.71
N LEU A 36 -0.39 -8.01 -7.50
CA LEU A 36 0.19 -8.19 -6.17
C LEU A 36 0.39 -6.84 -5.45
N PHE A 37 0.86 -5.82 -6.16
CA PHE A 37 1.02 -4.48 -5.62
C PHE A 37 -0.33 -3.89 -5.20
N CYS A 38 -1.31 -3.90 -6.11
CA CYS A 38 -2.63 -3.35 -5.84
C CYS A 38 -3.37 -4.07 -4.71
N LEU A 39 -3.10 -5.35 -4.46
CA LEU A 39 -3.73 -6.14 -3.38
C LEU A 39 -3.03 -5.98 -2.04
N ALA A 40 -1.70 -5.93 -2.02
CA ALA A 40 -0.95 -6.00 -0.77
C ALA A 40 -0.59 -4.62 -0.21
N VAL A 41 -0.34 -3.64 -1.08
CA VAL A 41 0.36 -2.42 -0.70
C VAL A 41 -0.55 -1.33 -0.14
N PRO A 42 -1.61 -0.87 -0.85
CA PRO A 42 -2.38 0.31 -0.44
C PRO A 42 -2.99 0.20 0.97
N GLY A 43 -3.51 -0.97 1.32
CA GLY A 43 -4.12 -1.23 2.61
C GLY A 43 -3.15 -1.56 3.75
N SER A 44 -1.88 -1.86 3.45
CA SER A 44 -0.94 -2.37 4.46
C SER A 44 -0.62 -1.36 5.57
N GLY A 45 -0.39 -0.10 5.20
CA GLY A 45 -0.11 0.98 6.17
C GLY A 45 -1.27 1.22 7.13
N TRP A 46 -2.49 0.99 6.67
CA TRP A 46 -3.72 1.16 7.46
C TRP A 46 -4.05 -0.07 8.30
N ALA A 47 -3.90 -1.28 7.76
CA ALA A 47 -4.16 -2.52 8.49
C ALA A 47 -3.24 -2.69 9.71
N LEU A 48 -1.97 -2.26 9.59
CA LEU A 48 -1.02 -2.28 10.70
C LEU A 48 -1.43 -1.39 11.88
N ASN A 49 -2.32 -0.41 11.65
CA ASN A 49 -2.86 0.46 12.71
C ASN A 49 -4.01 -0.16 13.50
N MET A 50 -4.67 -1.18 12.97
CA MET A 50 -5.89 -1.70 13.58
C MET A 50 -5.62 -2.60 14.80
N ARG A 51 -4.35 -2.89 15.14
CA ARG A 51 -3.93 -3.74 16.28
C ARG A 51 -4.75 -5.03 16.38
N LEU A 52 -5.03 -5.66 15.25
CA LEU A 52 -5.76 -6.93 15.19
C LEU A 52 -4.94 -8.02 15.90
N LYS A 53 -5.64 -8.92 16.60
CA LYS A 53 -5.03 -9.95 17.45
C LYS A 53 -4.28 -10.98 16.61
N ASP A 54 -4.76 -11.24 15.39
CA ASP A 54 -4.22 -12.23 14.48
C ASP A 54 -3.60 -11.61 13.21
N ALA A 55 -2.49 -12.21 12.77
CA ALA A 55 -1.79 -11.81 11.55
C ALA A 55 -2.65 -12.07 10.30
N GLY A 56 -3.49 -13.11 10.32
CA GLY A 56 -4.43 -13.43 9.26
C GLY A 56 -5.47 -12.33 9.05
N ASP A 57 -6.07 -11.82 10.13
CA ASP A 57 -7.04 -10.72 10.07
C ASP A 57 -6.41 -9.43 9.55
N THR A 58 -5.16 -9.16 9.95
CA THR A 58 -4.41 -8.01 9.46
C THR A 58 -4.16 -8.11 7.95
N LEU A 59 -3.83 -9.32 7.46
CA LEU A 59 -3.66 -9.57 6.03
C LEU A 59 -4.98 -9.40 5.27
N ALA A 60 -6.07 -9.98 5.78
CA ALA A 60 -7.39 -9.89 5.17
C ALA A 60 -7.88 -8.43 5.10
N MET A 61 -7.71 -7.66 6.18
CA MET A 61 -8.05 -6.24 6.20
C MET A 61 -7.16 -5.41 5.27
N SER A 62 -5.87 -5.73 5.19
CA SER A 62 -4.96 -5.10 4.22
C SER A 62 -5.46 -5.31 2.80
N VAL A 63 -5.87 -6.53 2.44
CA VAL A 63 -6.39 -6.85 1.11
C VAL A 63 -7.70 -6.11 0.83
N MET A 64 -8.63 -6.09 1.78
CA MET A 64 -9.92 -5.40 1.61
C MET A 64 -9.75 -3.89 1.45
N LEU A 65 -8.88 -3.27 2.25
CA LEU A 65 -8.57 -1.85 2.13
C LEU A 65 -7.88 -1.54 0.80
N SER A 66 -6.95 -2.41 0.39
CA SER A 66 -6.27 -2.31 -0.89
C SER A 66 -7.25 -2.32 -2.08
N ILE A 67 -8.18 -3.28 -2.11
CA ILE A 67 -9.24 -3.36 -3.13
C ILE A 67 -10.08 -2.08 -3.13
N GLY A 68 -10.50 -1.62 -1.96
CA GLY A 68 -11.27 -0.37 -1.82
C GLY A 68 -10.52 0.84 -2.40
N CYS A 69 -9.24 0.99 -2.08
CA CYS A 69 -8.40 2.05 -2.63
C CYS A 69 -8.25 1.95 -4.14
N THR A 70 -8.02 0.75 -4.69
CA THR A 70 -7.94 0.56 -6.14
C THR A 70 -9.25 0.94 -6.84
N VAL A 71 -10.40 0.54 -6.29
CA VAL A 71 -11.71 0.91 -6.84
C VAL A 71 -11.94 2.42 -6.79
N LEU A 72 -11.61 3.08 -5.68
CA LEU A 72 -11.73 4.53 -5.55
C LEU A 72 -10.85 5.28 -6.56
N VAL A 73 -9.58 4.88 -6.69
CA VAL A 73 -8.65 5.49 -7.65
C VAL A 73 -9.11 5.24 -9.09
N ALA A 74 -9.52 4.01 -9.41
CA ALA A 74 -10.05 3.69 -10.74
C ALA A 74 -11.31 4.50 -11.07
N THR A 75 -12.22 4.66 -10.10
CA THR A 75 -13.43 5.46 -10.26
C THR A 75 -13.08 6.94 -10.48
N ALA A 76 -12.15 7.50 -9.70
CA ALA A 76 -11.70 8.88 -9.86
C ALA A 76 -11.05 9.11 -11.23
N MET A 77 -10.24 8.16 -11.71
CA MET A 77 -9.61 8.24 -13.04
C MET A 77 -10.64 8.09 -14.17
N ALA A 78 -11.66 7.26 -13.99
CA ALA A 78 -12.76 7.13 -14.94
C ALA A 78 -13.58 8.42 -15.03
N VAL A 79 -13.93 9.03 -13.89
CA VAL A 79 -14.72 10.28 -13.84
C VAL A 79 -13.93 11.47 -14.37
N SER A 80 -12.63 11.55 -14.07
CA SER A 80 -11.75 12.63 -14.55
C SER A 80 -11.27 12.44 -15.99
N HIS A 81 -11.54 11.28 -16.60
CA HIS A 81 -11.00 10.87 -17.90
C HIS A 81 -9.46 10.87 -18.00
N VAL A 82 -8.75 10.87 -16.87
CA VAL A 82 -7.28 10.85 -16.84
C VAL A 82 -6.80 9.42 -16.60
N TRP A 83 -6.60 8.68 -17.68
CA TRP A 83 -6.02 7.34 -17.63
C TRP A 83 -4.50 7.38 -17.74
N SER A 84 -3.82 7.40 -16.60
CA SER A 84 -2.36 7.30 -16.52
C SER A 84 -1.95 6.26 -15.50
N ILE A 85 -1.25 5.22 -15.99
CA ILE A 85 -0.69 4.15 -15.16
C ILE A 85 0.17 4.74 -14.03
N LEU A 86 0.99 5.74 -14.37
CA LEU A 86 1.89 6.39 -13.42
C LEU A 86 1.11 7.13 -12.32
N LEU A 87 0.02 7.82 -12.66
CA LEU A 87 -0.83 8.51 -11.68
C LEU A 87 -1.56 7.52 -10.77
N GLY A 88 -2.10 6.43 -11.33
CA GLY A 88 -2.80 5.40 -10.56
C GLY A 88 -1.91 4.78 -9.48
N TYR A 89 -0.71 4.33 -9.87
CA TYR A 89 0.25 3.81 -8.89
C TYR A 89 0.76 4.88 -7.94
N GLY A 90 1.03 6.09 -8.42
CA GLY A 90 1.48 7.20 -7.57
C GLY A 90 0.50 7.48 -6.44
N ILE A 91 -0.80 7.56 -6.75
CA ILE A 91 -1.85 7.80 -5.76
C ILE A 91 -1.98 6.63 -4.77
N LEU A 92 -1.94 5.38 -5.24
CA LEU A 92 -1.98 4.21 -4.35
C LEU A 92 -0.77 4.16 -3.40
N THR A 93 0.40 4.53 -3.89
CA THR A 93 1.62 4.61 -3.09
C THR A 93 1.51 5.73 -2.04
N LEU A 94 0.92 6.86 -2.41
CA LEU A 94 0.64 7.97 -1.49
C LEU A 94 -0.33 7.55 -0.38
N ILE A 95 -1.42 6.86 -0.72
CA ILE A 95 -2.41 6.34 0.26
C ILE A 95 -1.72 5.40 1.27
N THR A 96 -0.81 4.56 0.77
CA THR A 96 0.01 3.68 1.61
C THR A 96 0.87 4.48 2.58
N ALA A 97 1.61 5.46 2.05
CA ALA A 97 2.52 6.31 2.82
C ALA A 97 1.76 7.08 3.92
N ILE A 98 0.58 7.62 3.60
CA ILE A 98 -0.29 8.30 4.58
C ILE A 98 -0.68 7.34 5.71
N GLY A 99 -1.09 6.12 5.38
CA GLY A 99 -1.42 5.10 6.39
C GLY A 99 -0.27 4.83 7.37
N PHE A 100 0.96 4.72 6.84
CA PHE A 100 2.16 4.57 7.66
C PHE A 100 2.50 5.82 8.49
N ILE A 101 2.33 7.03 7.95
CA ILE A 101 2.59 8.28 8.70
C ILE A 101 1.63 8.41 9.88
N VAL A 102 0.34 8.15 9.65
CA VAL A 102 -0.68 8.14 10.71
C VAL A 102 -0.36 7.10 11.79
N ALA A 103 0.19 5.95 11.39
CA ALA A 103 0.65 4.91 12.31
C ALA A 103 1.74 5.39 13.27
N LEU A 104 2.73 6.07 12.72
CA LEU A 104 3.86 6.59 13.47
C LEU A 104 3.41 7.72 14.42
N GLY A 105 2.50 8.59 13.97
CA GLY A 105 1.96 9.70 14.77
C GLY A 105 1.17 9.25 15.99
N LYS A 106 0.28 8.25 15.85
CA LYS A 106 -0.49 7.70 16.99
C LYS A 106 0.39 7.16 18.12
N LYS A 107 1.57 6.63 17.78
CA LYS A 107 2.47 6.00 18.75
C LYS A 107 3.25 7.02 19.58
N GLN A 108 3.54 8.21 19.06
CA GLN A 108 4.19 9.27 19.83
C GLN A 108 3.27 9.81 20.94
N SER A 109 1.98 9.91 20.68
CA SER A 109 1.00 10.37 21.67
C SER A 109 0.83 9.39 22.85
N SER A 110 0.97 8.07 22.61
CA SER A 110 0.91 7.06 23.68
C SER A 110 2.23 6.87 24.45
N ALA A 111 3.34 7.48 24.04
CA ALA A 111 4.61 7.41 24.74
C ALA A 111 4.87 8.62 25.67
N GLN A 112 3.95 9.59 25.68
CA GLN A 112 3.97 10.77 26.57
C GLN A 112 3.05 10.62 27.79
N HIS A 113 2.39 9.48 27.95
CA HIS A 113 1.62 9.08 29.14
C HIS A 113 2.22 7.80 29.72
#